data_AF-A0AAW5B0V2-F1
#
_entry.id   AF-A0AAW5B0V2-F1
#
_cell.length_a   1.000
_cell.length_b   1.000
_cell.length_c   1.000
_cell.angle_alpha   90.00
_cell.angle_beta   90.00
_cell.angle_gamma   90.00
#
_symmetry.space_group_name_H-M   'P 1'
#
loop_
_entity.id
_entity.type
_entity.pdbx_description
1 polymer ?
#
loop_
_entity_poly.entity_id
_entity_poly.type
_entity_poly.pdbx_seq_one_letter_code
_entity_poly.pdbx_strand_id
1 'polypeptide(L)'
;YSPSKDRIVLPAPGQFKDMESFQMTALHEMAHSTGHSSRLDRGLHHPFGTCGYAREEIIAEFTAAVAGRDLGIAVTPRKENAQYLKSWLSNLKEDPGYVMSVLREVGKASAMIEDSVEKQYTLADTSAREEDVSPLPIKEEGNNETVPSGILDMYDRSKEQYPDAMALIRVGDEYKAYNQDAERLHEVLGVCARKAVSGKDGTPVMTASFRHVDLDTHLRSIIKAGSKVTINHYEKAAAPDKSMTTPLLFKGGRREIEITSEGAVIRTNGNQYDATGILKGLEKAGIDVRNISGSQWESMLRGRGTVLNPAKQKMLFSIRKQPSGYGVRIADISGKISSSVQREL
;
A
#
# COMPACT_ATOMS: atom_id res chain seq x y z
N TYR A 1 5.22 -9.38 30.12
CA TYR A 1 4.55 -10.69 30.11
C TYR A 1 5.10 -11.48 31.28
N SER A 2 4.28 -12.28 31.96
CA SER A 2 4.72 -13.09 33.10
C SER A 2 4.76 -14.56 32.68
N PRO A 3 5.95 -15.15 32.40
CA PRO A 3 6.06 -16.54 31.98
C PRO A 3 5.49 -17.53 33.01
N SER A 4 5.68 -17.28 34.30
CA SER A 4 5.21 -18.18 35.37
C SER A 4 3.70 -18.16 35.59
N LYS A 5 3.02 -17.08 35.18
CA LYS A 5 1.56 -16.93 35.33
C LYS A 5 0.83 -16.97 33.99
N ASP A 6 1.56 -17.15 32.90
CA ASP A 6 1.10 -17.05 31.51
C ASP A 6 0.08 -15.91 31.30
N ARG A 7 0.46 -14.69 31.68
CA ARG A 7 -0.42 -13.51 31.53
C ARG A 7 0.33 -12.25 31.14
N ILE A 8 -0.37 -11.41 30.38
CA ILE A 8 0.06 -10.06 30.04
C ILE A 8 -0.57 -9.10 31.04
N VAL A 9 0.24 -8.18 31.56
CA VAL A 9 -0.20 -7.11 32.45
C VAL A 9 0.38 -5.82 31.91
N LEU A 10 -0.49 -4.84 31.67
CA LEU A 10 -0.11 -3.53 31.14
C LEU A 10 -0.63 -2.44 32.09
N PRO A 11 0.03 -1.26 32.14
CA PRO A 11 -0.59 -0.05 32.67
C PRO A 11 -1.91 0.26 31.96
N ALA A 12 -2.77 1.05 32.61
CA ALA A 12 -4.01 1.51 31.97
C ALA A 12 -3.70 2.38 30.74
N PRO A 13 -4.52 2.34 29.66
CA PRO A 13 -4.25 3.10 28.43
C PRO A 13 -3.97 4.58 28.64
N GLY A 14 -4.67 5.23 29.60
CA GLY A 14 -4.47 6.65 29.92
C GLY A 14 -3.13 6.99 30.59
N GLN A 15 -2.32 5.99 30.94
CA GLN A 15 -0.96 6.17 31.47
C GLN A 15 0.11 6.17 30.36
N PHE A 16 -0.28 5.88 29.11
CA PHE A 16 0.58 5.98 27.94
C PHE A 16 0.43 7.35 27.27
N LYS A 17 1.47 7.77 26.54
CA LYS A 17 1.45 9.06 25.82
C LYS A 17 0.39 9.13 24.71
N ASP A 18 0.09 8.00 24.08
CA ASP A 18 -0.85 7.84 22.98
C ASP A 18 -1.28 6.37 22.84
N MET A 19 -2.32 6.13 22.04
CA MET A 19 -2.87 4.78 21.83
C MET A 19 -1.89 3.86 21.09
N GLU A 20 -1.14 4.39 20.13
CA GLU A 20 -0.08 3.66 19.42
C GLU A 20 0.95 3.12 20.41
N SER A 21 1.28 3.91 21.45
CA SER A 21 2.21 3.50 22.50
C SER A 21 1.67 2.37 23.37
N PHE A 22 0.38 2.41 23.67
CA PHE A 22 -0.28 1.32 24.37
C PHE A 22 -0.28 0.04 23.51
N GLN A 23 -0.75 0.14 22.26
CA GLN A 23 -0.90 -1.00 21.35
C GLN A 23 0.42 -1.69 21.02
N MET A 24 1.47 -0.92 20.72
CA MET A 24 2.80 -1.48 20.44
C MET A 24 3.44 -2.12 21.69
N THR A 25 3.15 -1.61 22.89
CA THR A 25 3.59 -2.27 24.14
C THR A 25 2.80 -3.56 24.37
N ALA A 26 1.50 -3.58 24.07
CA ALA A 26 0.71 -4.80 24.12
C ALA A 26 1.24 -5.87 23.16
N LEU A 27 1.54 -5.49 21.91
CA LEU A 27 2.10 -6.41 20.90
C LEU A 27 3.46 -6.99 21.31
N HIS A 28 4.34 -6.18 21.91
CA HIS A 28 5.60 -6.65 22.48
C HIS A 28 5.36 -7.75 23.53
N GLU A 29 4.40 -7.52 24.44
CA GLU A 29 4.10 -8.50 25.48
C GLU A 29 3.37 -9.74 24.96
N MET A 30 2.57 -9.59 23.90
CA MET A 30 2.00 -10.70 23.15
C MET A 30 3.09 -11.53 22.49
N ALA A 31 4.12 -10.89 21.91
CA ALA A 31 5.24 -11.58 21.29
C ALA A 31 6.00 -12.45 22.29
N HIS A 32 6.28 -11.96 23.49
CA HIS A 32 6.83 -12.77 24.57
C HIS A 32 5.92 -13.94 24.94
N SER A 33 4.61 -13.71 25.01
CA SER A 33 3.67 -14.77 25.34
C SER A 33 3.77 -15.95 24.35
N THR A 34 3.99 -15.70 23.06
CA THR A 34 4.14 -16.78 22.06
C THR A 34 5.30 -17.73 22.35
N GLY A 35 6.30 -17.33 23.14
CA GLY A 35 7.45 -18.16 23.51
C GLY A 35 7.21 -19.13 24.67
N HIS A 36 6.02 -19.11 25.28
CA HIS A 36 5.64 -20.05 26.35
C HIS A 36 5.78 -21.52 25.89
N SER A 37 6.02 -22.44 26.82
CA SER A 37 6.26 -23.86 26.53
C SER A 37 5.09 -24.57 25.87
N SER A 38 3.86 -24.09 26.08
CA SER A 38 2.66 -24.59 25.40
C SER A 38 2.44 -23.99 23.99
N ARG A 39 3.34 -23.12 23.52
CA ARG A 39 3.24 -22.38 22.26
C ARG A 39 4.47 -22.65 21.40
N LEU A 40 5.35 -21.66 21.18
CA LEU A 40 6.56 -21.80 20.37
C LEU A 40 7.78 -22.33 21.14
N ASP A 41 7.66 -22.47 22.47
CA ASP A 41 8.67 -23.05 23.37
C ASP A 41 10.10 -22.52 23.12
N ARG A 42 10.26 -21.20 23.22
CA ARG A 42 11.54 -20.54 22.92
C ARG A 42 12.49 -20.45 24.12
N GLY A 43 12.09 -20.99 25.27
CA GLY A 43 12.88 -20.94 26.50
C GLY A 43 12.97 -19.54 27.10
N LEU A 44 11.91 -19.07 27.75
CA LEU A 44 11.85 -17.69 28.29
C LEU A 44 12.61 -17.47 29.62
N HIS A 45 13.16 -18.54 30.21
CA HIS A 45 13.82 -18.49 31.52
C HIS A 45 15.30 -18.14 31.40
N HIS A 46 15.57 -16.90 31.01
CA HIS A 46 16.92 -16.36 30.94
C HIS A 46 17.09 -15.19 31.91
N PRO A 47 18.15 -15.18 32.74
CA PRO A 47 18.45 -14.03 33.58
C PRO A 47 18.63 -12.76 32.76
N PHE A 48 18.20 -11.62 33.31
CA PHE A 48 18.35 -10.31 32.68
C PHE A 48 19.82 -10.06 32.29
N GLY A 49 20.03 -9.55 31.07
CA GLY A 49 21.37 -9.24 30.54
C GLY A 49 22.13 -10.42 29.95
N THR A 50 21.57 -11.64 29.96
CA THR A 50 22.18 -12.79 29.27
C THR A 50 21.89 -12.79 27.76
N CYS A 51 22.66 -13.54 26.97
CA CYS A 51 22.43 -13.67 25.52
C CYS A 51 21.06 -14.25 25.18
N GLY A 52 20.58 -15.23 25.95
CA GLY A 52 19.25 -15.80 25.77
C GLY A 52 18.13 -14.79 26.05
N TYR A 53 18.28 -13.99 27.12
CA TYR A 53 17.37 -12.88 27.42
C TYR A 53 17.36 -11.86 26.28
N ALA A 54 18.54 -11.42 25.85
CA ALA A 54 18.68 -10.47 24.75
C ALA A 54 18.04 -10.99 23.46
N ARG A 55 18.24 -12.28 23.11
CA ARG A 55 17.65 -12.91 21.93
C ARG A 55 16.12 -12.83 21.93
N GLU A 56 15.50 -13.11 23.07
CA GLU A 56 14.04 -13.09 23.20
C GLU A 56 13.47 -11.67 23.11
N GLU A 57 14.13 -10.67 23.68
CA GLU A 57 13.75 -9.26 23.52
C GLU A 57 13.83 -8.81 22.05
N ILE A 58 14.81 -9.29 21.27
CA ILE A 58 14.86 -9.02 19.81
C ILE A 58 13.62 -9.57 19.12
N ILE A 59 13.30 -10.82 19.42
CA ILE A 59 12.17 -11.50 18.81
C ILE A 59 10.90 -10.74 19.17
N ALA A 60 10.73 -10.33 20.43
CA ALA A 60 9.57 -9.56 20.87
C ALA A 60 9.45 -8.22 20.13
N GLU A 61 10.52 -7.44 20.04
CA GLU A 61 10.50 -6.13 19.39
C GLU A 61 10.26 -6.21 17.88
N PHE A 62 10.93 -7.15 17.19
CA PHE A 62 10.72 -7.32 15.75
C PHE A 62 9.33 -7.89 15.44
N THR A 63 8.83 -8.81 16.27
CA THR A 63 7.47 -9.34 16.15
C THR A 63 6.45 -8.23 16.33
N ALA A 64 6.60 -7.38 17.34
CA ALA A 64 5.72 -6.25 17.58
C ALA A 64 5.72 -5.26 16.41
N ALA A 65 6.90 -4.98 15.82
CA ALA A 65 7.01 -4.11 14.66
C ALA A 65 6.35 -4.70 13.40
N VAL A 66 6.56 -6.00 13.13
CA VAL A 66 5.95 -6.69 11.99
C VAL A 66 4.44 -6.78 12.15
N ALA A 67 3.96 -7.31 13.28
CA ALA A 67 2.53 -7.44 13.55
C ALA A 67 1.85 -6.06 13.63
N GLY A 68 2.50 -5.06 14.21
CA GLY A 68 1.98 -3.69 14.27
C GLY A 68 1.83 -3.05 12.90
N ARG A 69 2.78 -3.29 11.99
CA ARG A 69 2.66 -2.85 10.58
C ARG A 69 1.50 -3.57 9.89
N ASP A 70 1.43 -4.89 10.03
CA ASP A 70 0.48 -5.72 9.28
C ASP A 70 -0.96 -5.53 9.81
N LEU A 71 -1.13 -5.16 11.08
CA LEU A 71 -2.41 -4.76 11.68
C LEU A 71 -2.75 -3.26 11.50
N GLY A 72 -1.91 -2.49 10.80
CA GLY A 72 -2.14 -1.06 10.55
C GLY A 72 -2.01 -0.14 11.77
N ILE A 73 -1.31 -0.58 12.81
CA ILE A 73 -1.15 0.15 14.09
C ILE A 73 0.00 1.16 14.05
N ALA A 74 1.16 0.80 13.48
CA ALA A 74 2.37 1.65 13.51
C ALA A 74 3.36 1.30 12.39
N VAL A 75 4.01 2.33 11.80
CA VAL A 75 4.97 2.21 10.67
C VAL A 75 6.42 2.48 11.09
N THR A 76 6.68 2.93 12.33
CA THR A 76 8.01 3.37 12.75
C THR A 76 8.59 2.56 13.91
N PRO A 77 9.85 2.08 13.81
CA PRO A 77 10.55 1.46 14.94
C PRO A 77 10.73 2.46 16.08
N ARG A 78 10.47 2.05 17.32
CA ARG A 78 10.68 2.90 18.50
C ARG A 78 12.15 3.20 18.73
N LYS A 79 12.43 4.37 19.31
CA LYS A 79 13.79 4.88 19.52
C LYS A 79 14.51 4.13 20.66
N GLU A 80 13.74 3.63 21.62
CA GLU A 80 14.17 2.80 22.73
C GLU A 80 14.67 1.43 22.22
N ASN A 81 14.03 0.89 21.17
CA ASN A 81 14.42 -0.36 20.50
C ASN A 81 15.78 -0.22 19.79
N ALA A 82 16.10 1.00 19.32
CA ALA A 82 17.35 1.28 18.60
C ALA A 82 18.59 1.32 19.51
N GLN A 83 18.45 1.51 20.83
CA GLN A 83 19.59 1.44 21.76
C GLN A 83 20.13 0.01 21.89
N TYR A 84 19.28 -1.01 21.74
CA TYR A 84 19.69 -2.42 21.79
C TYR A 84 20.49 -2.85 20.56
N LEU A 85 20.24 -2.25 19.40
CA LEU A 85 21.01 -2.48 18.16
C LEU A 85 22.52 -2.25 18.35
N LYS A 86 22.91 -1.32 19.25
CA LYS A 86 24.32 -1.04 19.53
C LYS A 86 25.05 -2.21 20.21
N SER A 87 24.38 -2.92 21.11
CA SER A 87 24.90 -4.15 21.74
C SER A 87 24.83 -5.37 20.81
N TRP A 88 24.02 -5.30 19.75
CA TRP A 88 23.84 -6.38 18.79
C TRP A 88 24.80 -6.30 17.61
N LEU A 89 25.26 -5.09 17.25
CA LEU A 89 26.33 -4.90 16.28
C LEU A 89 27.64 -5.61 16.68
N SER A 90 27.87 -5.84 17.98
CA SER A 90 28.99 -6.68 18.44
C SER A 90 28.77 -8.17 18.18
N ASN A 91 27.53 -8.68 18.21
CA ASN A 91 27.19 -10.10 17.96
C ASN A 91 26.94 -10.40 16.48
N LEU A 92 26.55 -9.40 15.68
CA LEU A 92 26.37 -9.49 14.23
C LEU A 92 27.67 -9.76 13.46
N LYS A 93 28.83 -9.57 14.10
CA LYS A 93 30.12 -9.98 13.55
C LYS A 93 30.30 -11.51 13.50
N GLU A 94 29.49 -12.29 14.22
CA GLU A 94 29.79 -13.70 14.41
C GLU A 94 29.07 -14.66 13.45
N ASP A 95 27.84 -14.43 12.97
CA ASP A 95 27.22 -15.37 12.00
C ASP A 95 25.92 -14.83 11.35
N PRO A 96 25.81 -14.74 10.00
CA PRO A 96 24.53 -14.54 9.29
C PRO A 96 23.44 -15.54 9.68
N GLY A 97 23.80 -16.76 10.08
CA GLY A 97 22.87 -17.78 10.57
C GLY A 97 22.08 -17.36 11.81
N TYR A 98 22.72 -16.59 12.71
CA TYR A 98 22.06 -16.08 13.91
C TYR A 98 20.89 -15.14 13.55
N VAL A 99 21.10 -14.22 12.60
CA VAL A 99 20.07 -13.27 12.13
C VAL A 99 18.90 -14.01 11.52
N MET A 100 19.17 -14.98 10.64
CA MET A 100 18.13 -15.78 10.01
C MET A 100 17.34 -16.60 11.04
N SER A 101 18.00 -17.08 12.10
CA SER A 101 17.31 -17.78 13.19
C SER A 101 16.32 -16.89 13.93
N VAL A 102 16.69 -15.63 14.18
CA VAL A 102 15.82 -14.65 14.86
C VAL A 102 14.63 -14.30 13.98
N LEU A 103 14.87 -13.98 12.70
CA LEU A 103 13.81 -13.63 11.76
C LEU A 103 12.82 -14.78 11.54
N ARG A 104 13.28 -16.03 11.58
CA ARG A 104 12.39 -17.20 11.52
C ARG A 104 11.45 -17.27 12.74
N GLU A 105 11.96 -17.01 13.94
CA GLU A 105 11.13 -17.01 15.15
C GLU A 105 10.16 -15.82 15.17
N VAL A 106 10.59 -14.65 14.68
CA VAL A 106 9.72 -13.48 14.46
C VAL A 106 8.55 -13.84 13.55
N GLY A 107 8.81 -14.44 12.38
CA GLY A 107 7.75 -14.81 11.44
C GLY A 107 6.69 -15.75 12.04
N LYS A 108 7.12 -16.73 12.85
CA LYS A 108 6.17 -17.62 13.55
C LYS A 108 5.36 -16.90 14.63
N ALA A 109 6.02 -16.03 15.41
CA ALA A 109 5.37 -15.30 16.48
C ALA A 109 4.34 -14.30 15.94
N SER A 110 4.68 -13.57 14.87
CA SER A 110 3.77 -12.65 14.17
C SER A 110 2.53 -13.39 13.65
N ALA A 111 2.72 -14.50 12.91
CA ALA A 111 1.61 -15.29 12.40
C ALA A 111 0.68 -15.80 13.52
N MET A 112 1.24 -16.24 14.66
CA MET A 112 0.42 -16.69 15.80
C MET A 112 -0.41 -15.56 16.42
N ILE A 113 0.16 -14.35 16.51
CA ILE A 113 -0.55 -13.17 17.02
C ILE A 113 -1.67 -12.79 16.04
N GLU A 114 -1.37 -12.70 14.75
CA GLU A 114 -2.33 -12.37 13.70
C GLU A 114 -3.49 -13.37 13.66
N ASP A 115 -3.21 -14.68 13.67
CA ASP A 115 -4.22 -15.75 13.74
C ASP A 115 -5.11 -15.63 14.98
N SER A 116 -4.52 -15.27 16.13
CA SER A 116 -5.26 -15.16 17.40
C SER A 116 -6.16 -13.92 17.41
N VAL A 117 -5.67 -12.81 16.87
CA VAL A 117 -6.44 -11.58 16.68
C VAL A 117 -7.60 -11.84 15.72
N GLU A 118 -7.37 -12.51 14.60
CA GLU A 118 -8.41 -12.92 13.64
C GLU A 118 -9.47 -13.82 14.27
N LYS A 119 -9.07 -14.80 15.09
CA LYS A 119 -10.00 -15.64 15.85
C LYS A 119 -10.87 -14.83 16.81
N GLN A 120 -10.32 -13.82 17.47
CA GLN A 120 -11.12 -12.97 18.36
C GLN A 120 -12.07 -12.04 17.58
N TYR A 121 -11.63 -11.49 16.44
CA TYR A 121 -12.51 -10.73 15.56
C TYR A 121 -13.66 -11.58 15.05
N THR A 122 -13.39 -12.79 14.54
CA THR A 122 -14.42 -13.70 14.07
C THR A 122 -15.37 -14.14 15.18
N LEU A 123 -14.88 -14.41 16.39
CA LEU A 123 -15.71 -14.74 17.55
C LEU A 123 -16.60 -13.58 17.99
N ALA A 124 -16.06 -12.36 18.04
CA ALA A 124 -16.83 -11.15 18.34
C ALA A 124 -17.91 -10.90 17.29
N ASP A 125 -17.57 -11.10 16.01
CA ASP A 125 -18.49 -10.96 14.86
C ASP A 125 -19.57 -12.06 14.84
N THR A 126 -19.27 -13.30 15.27
CA THR A 126 -20.29 -14.34 15.47
C THR A 126 -21.18 -14.10 16.68
N SER A 127 -20.64 -13.60 17.80
CA SER A 127 -21.46 -13.26 18.98
C SER A 127 -22.39 -12.07 18.73
N ALA A 128 -22.02 -11.17 17.81
CA ALA A 128 -22.87 -10.09 17.33
C ALA A 128 -23.91 -10.54 16.27
N ARG A 129 -23.77 -11.76 15.73
CA ARG A 129 -24.66 -12.35 14.70
C ARG A 129 -25.59 -13.44 15.24
N GLU A 130 -25.50 -13.82 16.52
CA GLU A 130 -26.46 -14.73 17.15
C GLU A 130 -27.79 -14.06 17.54
N GLU A 131 -27.91 -12.72 17.39
CA GLU A 131 -29.22 -12.08 17.30
C GLU A 131 -29.67 -12.03 15.82
N ASP A 132 -30.57 -12.95 15.49
CA ASP A 132 -31.36 -13.06 14.25
C ASP A 132 -30.56 -13.22 12.94
N VAL A 133 -30.31 -14.48 12.55
CA VAL A 133 -29.86 -14.85 11.20
C VAL A 133 -31.02 -14.71 10.22
N SER A 134 -31.39 -13.47 9.95
CA SER A 134 -31.98 -13.08 8.69
C SER A 134 -30.87 -12.35 7.90
N PRO A 135 -30.60 -12.71 6.62
CA PRO A 135 -29.68 -11.94 5.80
C PRO A 135 -30.08 -10.47 5.90
N LEU A 136 -29.12 -9.58 6.17
CA LEU A 136 -29.40 -8.16 6.27
C LEU A 136 -30.27 -7.76 5.08
N PRO A 137 -31.48 -7.21 5.29
CA PRO A 137 -32.42 -7.00 4.21
C PRO A 137 -31.78 -6.09 3.16
N ILE A 138 -32.01 -6.39 1.88
CA ILE A 138 -31.64 -5.49 0.79
C ILE A 138 -32.34 -4.16 1.08
N LYS A 139 -31.56 -3.14 1.44
CA LYS A 139 -32.11 -1.83 1.78
C LYS A 139 -32.52 -1.13 0.49
N GLU A 140 -33.82 -0.83 0.36
CA GLU A 140 -34.38 -0.08 -0.79
C GLU A 140 -34.19 1.43 -0.67
N GLU A 141 -33.95 1.96 0.53
CA GLU A 141 -33.88 3.41 0.75
C GLU A 141 -32.56 3.86 1.40
N GLY A 142 -31.94 4.88 0.81
CA GLY A 142 -30.89 5.66 1.47
C GLY A 142 -29.87 6.29 0.51
N ASN A 143 -30.27 7.41 -0.10
CA ASN A 143 -29.54 8.22 -1.10
C ASN A 143 -29.49 7.66 -2.52
N ASN A 144 -29.75 8.54 -3.46
CA ASN A 144 -29.65 8.36 -4.90
C ASN A 144 -28.16 8.14 -5.28
N GLU A 145 -27.54 7.05 -4.82
CA GLU A 145 -26.13 6.75 -5.05
C GLU A 145 -25.96 6.43 -6.53
N THR A 146 -25.47 7.41 -7.27
CA THR A 146 -25.12 7.27 -8.67
C THR A 146 -23.74 6.63 -8.77
N VAL A 147 -23.66 5.43 -9.33
CA VAL A 147 -22.38 4.77 -9.62
C VAL A 147 -21.75 5.41 -10.86
N PRO A 148 -20.55 6.00 -10.78
CA PRO A 148 -19.87 6.56 -11.93
C PRO A 148 -19.70 5.53 -13.06
N SER A 149 -19.93 5.95 -14.31
CA SER A 149 -19.82 5.06 -15.48
C SER A 149 -18.44 4.39 -15.57
N GLY A 150 -17.37 5.11 -15.23
CA GLY A 150 -16.01 4.55 -15.25
C GLY A 150 -15.76 3.40 -14.27
N ILE A 151 -16.55 3.31 -13.18
CA ILE A 151 -16.52 2.15 -12.28
C ILE A 151 -17.21 0.97 -12.94
N LEU A 152 -18.39 1.19 -13.55
CA LEU A 152 -19.13 0.13 -14.25
C LEU A 152 -18.35 -0.38 -15.46
N ASP A 153 -17.73 0.50 -16.25
CA ASP A 153 -16.88 0.09 -17.37
C ASP A 153 -15.64 -0.72 -16.89
N MET A 154 -15.17 -0.51 -15.65
CA MET A 154 -14.10 -1.32 -15.05
C MET A 154 -14.60 -2.68 -14.58
N TYR A 155 -15.80 -2.72 -14.00
CA TYR A 155 -16.48 -3.96 -13.64
C TYR A 155 -16.72 -4.82 -14.89
N ASP A 156 -17.32 -4.25 -15.94
CA ASP A 156 -17.63 -4.97 -17.19
C ASP A 156 -16.38 -5.57 -17.83
N ARG A 157 -15.29 -4.80 -17.95
CA ARG A 157 -14.00 -5.31 -18.45
C ARG A 157 -13.43 -6.45 -17.61
N SER A 158 -13.62 -6.40 -16.29
CA SER A 158 -13.15 -7.46 -15.40
C SER A 158 -13.96 -8.74 -15.61
N LYS A 159 -15.27 -8.61 -15.80
CA LYS A 159 -16.15 -9.76 -16.10
C LYS A 159 -15.94 -10.30 -17.51
N GLU A 160 -15.60 -9.48 -18.49
CA GLU A 160 -15.19 -9.93 -19.82
C GLU A 160 -13.90 -10.77 -19.77
N GLN A 161 -12.92 -10.33 -18.99
CA GLN A 161 -11.63 -11.02 -18.88
C GLN A 161 -11.71 -12.26 -17.97
N TYR A 162 -12.48 -12.18 -16.89
CA TYR A 162 -12.62 -13.23 -15.88
C TYR A 162 -14.10 -13.41 -15.47
N PRO A 163 -14.93 -14.08 -16.29
CA PRO A 163 -16.37 -14.22 -16.04
C PRO A 163 -16.71 -14.89 -14.70
N ASP A 164 -15.92 -15.89 -14.31
CA ASP A 164 -16.13 -16.69 -13.10
C ASP A 164 -15.54 -16.07 -11.83
N ALA A 165 -14.84 -14.93 -11.95
CA ALA A 165 -14.21 -14.27 -10.81
C ALA A 165 -15.09 -13.12 -10.29
N MET A 166 -15.16 -12.99 -8.97
CA MET A 166 -15.78 -11.86 -8.28
C MET A 166 -14.90 -10.62 -8.45
N ALA A 167 -15.44 -9.57 -9.04
CA ALA A 167 -14.75 -8.31 -9.24
C ALA A 167 -14.93 -7.36 -8.04
N LEU A 168 -13.84 -7.13 -7.32
CA LEU A 168 -13.74 -6.12 -6.27
C LEU A 168 -13.04 -4.89 -6.81
N ILE A 169 -13.68 -3.73 -6.70
CA ILE A 169 -13.12 -2.46 -7.11
C ILE A 169 -12.93 -1.60 -5.88
N ARG A 170 -11.68 -1.19 -5.61
CA ARG A 170 -11.37 -0.24 -4.55
C ARG A 170 -11.87 1.14 -4.94
N VAL A 171 -12.71 1.73 -4.11
CA VAL A 171 -13.25 3.09 -4.26
C VAL A 171 -13.02 3.83 -2.94
N GLY A 172 -11.97 4.66 -2.91
CA GLY A 172 -11.53 5.28 -1.66
C GLY A 172 -11.02 4.24 -0.65
N ASP A 173 -11.67 4.17 0.51
CA ASP A 173 -11.32 3.25 1.61
C ASP A 173 -12.19 1.99 1.65
N GLU A 174 -12.99 1.74 0.62
CA GLU A 174 -13.82 0.53 0.52
C GLU A 174 -13.44 -0.30 -0.70
N TYR A 175 -13.63 -1.62 -0.59
CA TYR A 175 -13.77 -2.49 -1.75
C TYR A 175 -15.26 -2.70 -2.01
N LYS A 176 -15.69 -2.43 -3.24
CA LYS A 176 -17.07 -2.56 -3.69
C LYS A 176 -17.18 -3.64 -4.76
N ALA A 177 -18.21 -4.47 -4.64
CA ALA A 177 -18.69 -5.35 -5.70
C ALA A 177 -19.98 -4.79 -6.30
N TYR A 178 -20.28 -5.19 -7.53
CA TYR A 178 -21.42 -4.67 -8.30
C TYR A 178 -22.26 -5.81 -8.89
N ASN A 179 -23.55 -5.58 -9.05
CA ASN A 179 -24.51 -6.49 -9.69
C ASN A 179 -24.46 -7.90 -9.08
N GLN A 180 -24.29 -8.94 -9.89
CA GLN A 180 -24.26 -10.33 -9.43
C GLN A 180 -23.14 -10.59 -8.39
N ASP A 181 -21.99 -9.93 -8.54
CA ASP A 181 -20.88 -10.07 -7.60
C ASP A 181 -21.20 -9.40 -6.25
N ALA A 182 -22.05 -8.36 -6.24
CA ALA A 182 -22.54 -7.75 -4.99
C ALA A 182 -23.48 -8.68 -4.22
N GLU A 183 -24.39 -9.36 -4.93
CA GLU A 183 -25.27 -10.36 -4.32
C GLU A 183 -24.46 -11.52 -3.76
N ARG A 184 -23.46 -12.01 -4.50
CA ARG A 184 -22.58 -13.07 -4.04
C ARG A 184 -21.73 -12.63 -2.84
N LEU A 185 -21.24 -11.39 -2.83
CA LEU A 185 -20.49 -10.84 -1.71
C LEU A 185 -21.36 -10.74 -0.44
N HIS A 186 -22.62 -10.31 -0.59
CA HIS A 186 -23.61 -10.29 0.48
C HIS A 186 -23.87 -11.70 1.03
N GLU A 187 -24.07 -12.69 0.16
CA GLU A 187 -24.30 -14.08 0.56
C GLU A 187 -23.09 -14.66 1.33
N VAL A 188 -21.87 -14.40 0.85
CA VAL A 188 -20.64 -14.97 1.43
C VAL A 188 -20.24 -14.30 2.73
N LEU A 189 -20.38 -12.97 2.83
CA LEU A 189 -19.85 -12.19 3.96
C LEU A 189 -20.92 -11.64 4.90
N GLY A 190 -22.20 -11.70 4.53
CA GLY A 190 -23.28 -11.06 5.27
C GLY A 190 -23.22 -9.52 5.25
N VAL A 191 -22.45 -8.92 4.33
CA VAL A 191 -22.33 -7.45 4.21
C VAL A 191 -23.60 -6.86 3.58
N CYS A 192 -23.98 -5.64 3.94
CA CYS A 192 -25.20 -5.02 3.41
C CYS A 192 -25.14 -4.83 1.88
N ALA A 193 -26.09 -5.41 1.14
CA ALA A 193 -26.34 -5.09 -0.25
C ALA A 193 -27.30 -3.90 -0.37
N ARG A 194 -27.06 -3.03 -1.37
CA ARG A 194 -27.82 -1.81 -1.62
C ARG A 194 -28.09 -1.62 -3.10
N LYS A 195 -29.29 -1.15 -3.44
CA LYS A 195 -29.63 -0.70 -4.79
C LYS A 195 -29.08 0.70 -5.03
N ALA A 196 -28.52 0.90 -6.21
CA ALA A 196 -27.93 2.14 -6.72
C ALA A 196 -28.39 2.34 -8.18
N VAL A 197 -28.00 3.46 -8.80
CA VAL A 197 -28.29 3.72 -10.22
C VAL A 197 -27.00 3.99 -11.00
N SER A 198 -26.95 3.50 -12.23
CA SER A 198 -25.86 3.77 -13.16
C SER A 198 -25.85 5.25 -13.56
N GLY A 199 -24.70 5.92 -13.42
CA GLY A 199 -24.49 7.28 -13.92
C GLY A 199 -24.41 7.40 -15.44
N LYS A 200 -24.43 6.28 -16.17
CA LYS A 200 -24.38 6.25 -17.64
C LYS A 200 -25.76 6.36 -18.27
N ASP A 201 -26.72 5.60 -17.72
CA ASP A 201 -28.03 5.35 -18.33
C ASP A 201 -29.18 5.23 -17.32
N GLY A 202 -28.89 5.39 -16.01
CA GLY A 202 -29.90 5.31 -14.96
C GLY A 202 -30.36 3.89 -14.64
N THR A 203 -29.73 2.86 -15.22
CA THR A 203 -30.09 1.46 -14.96
C THR A 203 -29.84 1.10 -13.49
N PRO A 204 -30.67 0.22 -12.88
CA PRO A 204 -30.46 -0.24 -11.52
C PRO A 204 -29.14 -1.03 -11.40
N VAL A 205 -28.38 -0.76 -10.34
CA VAL A 205 -27.12 -1.44 -10.01
C VAL A 205 -27.19 -1.96 -8.59
N MET A 206 -26.85 -3.22 -8.36
CA MET A 206 -26.67 -3.73 -6.99
C MET A 206 -25.25 -3.44 -6.52
N THR A 207 -25.07 -3.06 -5.26
CA THR A 207 -23.76 -2.77 -4.67
C THR A 207 -23.62 -3.43 -3.31
N ALA A 208 -22.42 -3.93 -3.00
CA ALA A 208 -22.06 -4.41 -1.68
C ALA A 208 -20.61 -4.01 -1.40
N SER A 209 -20.29 -3.64 -0.16
CA SER A 209 -18.97 -3.12 0.18
C SER A 209 -18.47 -3.59 1.54
N PHE A 210 -17.15 -3.57 1.70
CA PHE A 210 -16.46 -3.70 2.97
C PHE A 210 -15.23 -2.78 2.99
N ARG A 211 -14.68 -2.48 4.17
CA ARG A 211 -13.58 -1.52 4.31
C ARG A 211 -12.24 -2.11 3.90
N HIS A 212 -11.31 -1.26 3.46
CA HIS A 212 -9.98 -1.67 3.03
C HIS A 212 -9.22 -2.45 4.10
N VAL A 213 -9.36 -2.06 5.37
CA VAL A 213 -8.74 -2.73 6.52
C VAL A 213 -9.21 -4.19 6.69
N ASP A 214 -10.38 -4.52 6.17
CA ASP A 214 -11.00 -5.84 6.29
C ASP A 214 -10.67 -6.75 5.07
N LEU A 215 -9.82 -6.27 4.13
CA LEU A 215 -9.53 -6.96 2.87
C LEU A 215 -8.99 -8.36 3.06
N ASP A 216 -7.91 -8.52 3.83
CA ASP A 216 -7.24 -9.81 3.93
C ASP A 216 -8.12 -10.87 4.60
N THR A 217 -8.96 -10.44 5.54
CA THR A 217 -9.96 -11.28 6.21
C THR A 217 -11.08 -11.69 5.24
N HIS A 218 -11.60 -10.73 4.48
CA HIS A 218 -12.69 -11.00 3.54
C HIS A 218 -12.25 -11.78 2.31
N LEU A 219 -11.05 -11.51 1.76
CA LEU A 219 -10.49 -12.32 0.66
C LEU A 219 -10.36 -13.78 1.05
N ARG A 220 -9.90 -14.07 2.27
CA ARG A 220 -9.82 -15.45 2.77
C ARG A 220 -11.19 -16.12 2.82
N SER A 221 -12.21 -15.43 3.31
CA SER A 221 -13.58 -15.93 3.35
C SER A 221 -14.17 -16.18 1.96
N ILE A 222 -13.94 -15.25 1.03
CA ILE A 222 -14.38 -15.35 -0.37
C ILE A 222 -13.71 -16.54 -1.08
N ILE A 223 -12.40 -16.71 -0.90
CA ILE A 223 -11.64 -17.82 -1.49
C ILE A 223 -12.09 -19.16 -0.89
N LYS A 224 -12.31 -19.23 0.43
CA LYS A 224 -12.80 -20.43 1.11
C LYS A 224 -14.20 -20.83 0.65
N ALA A 225 -15.03 -19.86 0.29
CA ALA A 225 -16.34 -20.07 -0.34
C ALA A 225 -16.27 -20.51 -1.82
N GLY A 226 -15.06 -20.76 -2.34
CA GLY A 226 -14.81 -21.28 -3.69
C GLY A 226 -14.75 -20.20 -4.78
N SER A 227 -14.81 -18.92 -4.41
CA SER A 227 -14.80 -17.82 -5.38
C SER A 227 -13.37 -17.42 -5.77
N LYS A 228 -13.13 -17.20 -7.06
CA LYS A 228 -11.94 -16.48 -7.54
C LYS A 228 -12.20 -14.99 -7.45
N VAL A 229 -11.16 -14.18 -7.24
CA VAL A 229 -11.32 -12.72 -7.04
C VAL A 229 -10.40 -11.95 -7.99
N THR A 230 -10.92 -10.90 -8.61
CA THR A 230 -10.11 -9.86 -9.25
C THR A 230 -10.20 -8.58 -8.46
N ILE A 231 -9.06 -7.90 -8.26
CA ILE A 231 -9.00 -6.64 -7.52
C ILE A 231 -8.53 -5.54 -8.46
N ASN A 232 -9.35 -4.51 -8.61
CA ASN A 232 -9.00 -3.29 -9.33
C ASN A 232 -9.09 -2.08 -8.40
N HIS A 233 -8.47 -0.97 -8.80
CA HIS A 233 -8.51 0.28 -8.05
C HIS A 233 -9.08 1.39 -8.94
N TYR A 234 -10.14 2.03 -8.46
CA TYR A 234 -10.76 3.15 -9.15
C TYR A 234 -10.30 4.47 -8.54
N GLU A 235 -9.56 5.23 -9.33
CA GLU A 235 -9.30 6.64 -9.06
C GLU A 235 -10.18 7.48 -9.97
N LYS A 236 -11.10 8.24 -9.35
CA LYS A 236 -11.84 9.26 -10.07
C LYS A 236 -10.84 10.29 -10.58
N ALA A 237 -10.81 10.53 -11.89
CA ALA A 237 -10.07 11.67 -12.43
C ALA A 237 -10.64 12.94 -11.77
N ALA A 238 -9.87 13.53 -10.85
CA ALA A 238 -10.30 14.73 -10.15
C ALA A 238 -10.43 15.87 -11.17
N ALA A 239 -11.54 16.60 -11.12
CA ALA A 239 -11.55 17.98 -11.58
C ALA A 239 -10.41 18.72 -10.85
N PRO A 240 -9.68 19.63 -11.51
CA PRO A 240 -8.42 20.13 -10.98
C PRO A 240 -8.65 20.95 -9.72
N ASP A 241 -8.33 20.38 -8.56
CA ASP A 241 -8.28 21.09 -7.28
C ASP A 241 -6.85 21.09 -6.69
N LYS A 242 -6.49 22.24 -6.13
CA LYS A 242 -5.14 22.72 -5.83
C LYS A 242 -4.75 22.41 -4.39
N SER A 243 -4.29 21.19 -4.10
CA SER A 243 -3.30 20.92 -3.03
C SER A 243 -2.81 19.48 -3.15
N MET A 244 -1.53 19.28 -3.48
CA MET A 244 -0.99 17.96 -3.84
C MET A 244 -0.49 17.16 -2.63
N THR A 245 -0.92 15.90 -2.65
CA THR A 245 -0.39 14.68 -2.06
C THR A 245 0.76 14.09 -2.90
N THR A 246 1.63 13.33 -2.23
CA THR A 246 2.63 12.33 -2.70
C THR A 246 3.62 12.73 -3.83
N PRO A 247 4.94 12.69 -3.56
CA PRO A 247 5.97 12.92 -4.60
C PRO A 247 5.90 11.90 -5.75
N LEU A 248 5.98 12.37 -7.00
CA LEU A 248 6.19 11.50 -8.16
C LEU A 248 7.67 11.12 -8.26
N LEU A 249 7.97 9.83 -8.30
CA LEU A 249 9.34 9.31 -8.36
C LEU A 249 9.57 8.52 -9.65
N PHE A 250 10.58 8.91 -10.43
CA PHE A 250 10.96 8.20 -11.66
C PHE A 250 12.47 7.97 -11.74
N LYS A 251 12.88 6.83 -12.31
CA LYS A 251 14.28 6.45 -12.45
C LYS A 251 14.65 6.16 -13.90
N GLY A 252 15.81 6.64 -14.33
CA GLY A 252 16.36 6.38 -15.67
C GLY A 252 17.88 6.31 -15.65
N GLY A 253 18.42 5.10 -15.79
CA GLY A 253 19.87 4.87 -15.72
C GLY A 253 20.42 5.21 -14.33
N ARG A 254 21.40 6.12 -14.26
CA ARG A 254 22.02 6.58 -13.00
C ARG A 254 21.29 7.76 -12.34
N ARG A 255 20.20 8.25 -12.95
CA ARG A 255 19.46 9.42 -12.49
C ARG A 255 18.09 9.01 -11.96
N GLU A 256 17.67 9.66 -10.89
CA GLU A 256 16.34 9.56 -10.30
C GLU A 256 15.78 10.97 -10.12
N ILE A 257 14.51 11.18 -10.45
CA ILE A 257 13.82 12.46 -10.25
C ILE A 257 12.67 12.26 -9.28
N GLU A 258 12.59 13.14 -8.30
CA GLU A 258 11.48 13.29 -7.37
C GLU A 258 10.79 14.63 -7.68
N ILE A 259 9.48 14.61 -7.88
CA ILE A 259 8.67 15.77 -8.21
C ILE A 259 7.62 15.95 -7.12
N THR A 260 7.62 17.10 -6.45
CA THR A 260 6.68 17.46 -5.40
C THR A 260 5.87 18.69 -5.80
N SER A 261 4.97 19.13 -4.92
CA SER A 261 4.29 20.43 -5.04
C SER A 261 5.25 21.63 -5.00
N GLU A 262 6.40 21.48 -4.35
CA GLU A 262 7.36 22.56 -4.13
C GLU A 262 8.43 22.66 -5.23
N GLY A 263 8.62 21.59 -6.02
CA GLY A 263 9.59 21.59 -7.11
C GLY A 263 9.99 20.19 -7.56
N ALA A 264 11.16 20.09 -8.17
CA ALA A 264 11.72 18.79 -8.55
C ALA A 264 13.19 18.70 -8.19
N VAL A 265 13.65 17.48 -7.90
CA VAL A 265 15.02 17.18 -7.52
C VAL A 265 15.51 15.98 -8.33
N ILE A 266 16.70 16.10 -8.92
CA ILE A 266 17.41 14.96 -9.52
C ILE A 266 18.54 14.48 -8.63
N ARG A 267 18.56 13.18 -8.33
CA ARG A 267 19.66 12.47 -7.67
C ARG A 267 20.47 11.67 -8.69
N THR A 268 21.79 11.83 -8.70
CA THR A 268 22.70 11.08 -9.57
C THR A 268 24.10 11.02 -8.97
N ASN A 269 24.71 9.82 -9.01
CA ASN A 269 26.07 9.59 -8.48
C ASN A 269 26.27 10.13 -7.05
N GLY A 270 25.29 9.94 -6.17
CA GLY A 270 25.33 10.40 -4.77
C GLY A 270 25.10 11.91 -4.56
N ASN A 271 24.90 12.70 -5.62
CA ASN A 271 24.64 14.13 -5.54
C ASN A 271 23.19 14.47 -5.85
N GLN A 272 22.70 15.55 -5.24
CA GLN A 272 21.36 16.08 -5.43
C GLN A 272 21.42 17.44 -6.15
N TYR A 273 20.54 17.65 -7.12
CA TYR A 273 20.47 18.87 -7.93
C TYR A 273 19.03 19.35 -8.05
N ASP A 274 18.82 20.67 -8.00
CA ASP A 274 17.52 21.27 -8.35
C ASP A 274 17.17 20.90 -9.80
N ALA A 275 15.94 20.45 -9.99
CA ALA A 275 15.39 20.04 -11.28
C ALA A 275 14.06 20.75 -11.58
N THR A 276 13.70 21.76 -10.78
CA THR A 276 12.48 22.56 -10.95
C THR A 276 12.45 23.26 -12.32
N GLY A 277 13.62 23.55 -12.90
CA GLY A 277 13.76 24.06 -14.27
C GLY A 277 13.21 23.12 -15.36
N ILE A 278 13.13 21.81 -15.10
CA ILE A 278 12.48 20.84 -16.00
C ILE A 278 10.98 21.10 -16.05
N LEU A 279 10.34 21.22 -14.88
CA LEU A 279 8.89 21.44 -14.76
C LEU A 279 8.48 22.73 -15.48
N LYS A 280 9.20 23.84 -15.19
CA LYS A 280 8.96 25.14 -15.83
C LYS A 280 9.09 25.09 -17.35
N GLY A 281 10.07 24.35 -17.86
CA GLY A 281 10.26 24.24 -19.31
C GLY A 281 9.23 23.33 -20.01
N LEU A 282 8.74 22.28 -19.33
CA LEU A 282 7.67 21.42 -19.84
C LEU A 282 6.34 22.17 -19.85
N GLU A 283 6.03 22.90 -18.78
CA GLU A 283 4.84 23.75 -18.67
C GLU A 283 4.84 24.82 -19.75
N LYS A 284 5.97 25.51 -19.98
CA LYS A 284 6.12 26.50 -21.06
C LYS A 284 5.89 25.90 -22.46
N ALA A 285 6.12 24.60 -22.63
CA ALA A 285 5.86 23.87 -23.87
C ALA A 285 4.42 23.34 -23.98
N GLY A 286 3.58 23.58 -22.98
CA GLY A 286 2.22 23.05 -22.86
C GLY A 286 2.20 21.54 -22.66
N ILE A 287 3.19 21.00 -21.94
CA ILE A 287 3.24 19.59 -21.56
C ILE A 287 2.92 19.48 -20.08
N ASP A 288 1.83 18.78 -19.76
CA ASP A 288 1.53 18.40 -18.38
C ASP A 288 2.44 17.25 -17.95
N VAL A 289 3.21 17.50 -16.90
CA VAL A 289 4.14 16.56 -16.26
C VAL A 289 3.44 15.25 -15.86
N ARG A 290 2.16 15.32 -15.47
CA ARG A 290 1.36 14.15 -15.04
C ARG A 290 0.98 13.23 -16.22
N ASN A 291 0.99 13.76 -17.44
CA ASN A 291 0.65 13.02 -18.66
C ASN A 291 1.87 12.36 -19.31
N ILE A 292 3.07 12.54 -18.73
CA ILE A 292 4.30 11.90 -19.20
C ILE A 292 4.37 10.51 -18.58
N SER A 293 4.39 9.48 -19.41
CA SER A 293 4.53 8.09 -18.96
C SER A 293 5.89 7.82 -18.30
N GLY A 294 5.95 6.81 -17.43
CA GLY A 294 7.19 6.39 -16.77
C GLY A 294 8.32 6.06 -17.75
N SER A 295 8.01 5.46 -18.91
CA SER A 295 8.99 5.15 -19.95
C SER A 295 9.51 6.39 -20.67
N GLN A 296 8.69 7.43 -20.85
CA GLN A 296 9.13 8.72 -21.36
C GLN A 296 10.04 9.45 -20.35
N TRP A 297 9.71 9.40 -19.05
CA TRP A 297 10.61 9.88 -17.99
C TRP A 297 11.93 9.15 -17.98
N GLU A 298 11.91 7.81 -18.01
CA GLU A 298 13.11 6.97 -18.07
C GLU A 298 13.99 7.33 -19.27
N SER A 299 13.40 7.48 -20.45
CA SER A 299 14.09 7.88 -21.69
C SER A 299 14.76 9.25 -21.56
N MET A 300 14.04 10.24 -21.06
CA MET A 300 14.58 11.60 -20.84
C MET A 300 15.67 11.65 -19.78
N LEU A 301 15.54 10.91 -18.67
CA LEU A 301 16.54 10.84 -17.60
C LEU A 301 17.83 10.18 -18.08
N ARG A 302 17.74 9.22 -19.01
CA ARG A 302 18.88 8.65 -19.75
C ARG A 302 19.50 9.62 -20.76
N GLY A 303 18.93 10.82 -20.93
CA GLY A 303 19.43 11.87 -21.82
C GLY A 303 18.99 11.72 -23.28
N ARG A 304 18.00 10.86 -23.57
CA ARG A 304 17.47 10.68 -24.93
C ARG A 304 16.43 11.75 -25.26
N GLY A 305 16.43 12.20 -26.51
CA GLY A 305 15.34 13.02 -27.05
C GLY A 305 14.07 12.18 -27.13
N THR A 306 13.00 12.64 -26.48
CA THR A 306 11.75 11.89 -26.33
C THR A 306 10.59 12.74 -26.84
N VAL A 307 9.68 12.15 -27.61
CA VAL A 307 8.44 12.79 -28.02
C VAL A 307 7.44 12.65 -26.86
N LEU A 308 6.96 13.78 -26.33
CA LEU A 308 6.05 13.80 -25.19
C LEU A 308 4.59 14.01 -25.58
N ASN A 309 4.32 14.55 -26.76
CA ASN A 309 2.98 14.83 -27.23
C ASN A 309 2.79 14.27 -28.65
N PRO A 310 1.88 13.30 -28.85
CA PRO A 310 1.57 12.73 -30.16
C PRO A 310 1.03 13.73 -31.20
N ALA A 311 0.43 14.85 -30.78
CA ALA A 311 0.03 15.94 -31.67
C ALA A 311 1.18 16.90 -32.03
N LYS A 312 2.27 16.87 -31.25
CA LYS A 312 3.51 17.65 -31.47
C LYS A 312 4.70 16.72 -31.79
N GLN A 313 4.52 15.75 -32.70
CA GLN A 313 5.55 14.76 -33.09
C GLN A 313 6.87 15.38 -33.59
N LYS A 314 6.85 16.67 -33.93
CA LYS A 314 7.99 17.44 -34.44
C LYS A 314 8.89 18.03 -33.33
N MET A 315 8.65 17.72 -32.07
CA MET A 315 9.43 18.25 -30.94
C MET A 315 10.03 17.12 -30.10
N LEU A 316 11.34 17.18 -29.86
CA LEU A 316 12.05 16.28 -28.96
C LEU A 316 12.43 16.99 -27.65
N PHE A 317 12.13 16.33 -26.54
CA PHE A 317 12.41 16.79 -25.19
C PHE A 317 13.54 15.97 -24.58
N SER A 318 14.51 16.62 -23.95
CA SER A 318 15.63 15.94 -23.28
C SER A 318 16.05 16.67 -22.02
N ILE A 319 16.43 15.94 -20.97
CA ILE A 319 16.90 16.53 -19.71
C ILE A 319 18.40 16.84 -19.81
N ARG A 320 18.78 18.08 -19.51
CA ARG A 320 20.16 18.59 -19.57
C ARG A 320 20.55 19.21 -18.25
N LYS A 321 21.80 18.97 -17.84
CA LYS A 321 22.42 19.70 -16.73
C LYS A 321 22.72 21.14 -17.16
N GLN A 322 22.44 22.09 -16.29
CA GLN A 322 22.66 23.53 -16.41
C GLN A 322 23.44 24.00 -15.17
N PRO A 323 24.02 25.23 -15.18
CA PRO A 323 24.73 25.76 -14.00
C PRO A 323 23.86 25.81 -12.74
N SER A 324 22.56 26.08 -12.88
CA SER A 324 21.59 26.17 -11.79
C SER A 324 20.91 24.84 -11.42
N GLY A 325 21.26 23.72 -12.06
CA GLY A 325 20.61 22.43 -11.81
C GLY A 325 20.32 21.63 -13.09
N TYR A 326 19.10 21.14 -13.25
CA TYR A 326 18.63 20.48 -14.45
C TYR A 326 17.45 21.21 -15.08
N GLY A 327 17.42 21.22 -16.41
CA GLY A 327 16.33 21.77 -17.20
C GLY A 327 15.98 20.88 -18.39
N VAL A 328 14.88 21.20 -19.05
CA VAL A 328 14.48 20.54 -20.30
C VAL A 328 14.99 21.33 -21.50
N ARG A 329 15.59 20.61 -22.46
CA ARG A 329 15.91 21.13 -23.79
C ARG A 329 14.87 20.62 -24.77
N ILE A 330 14.34 21.55 -25.55
CA ILE A 330 13.35 21.29 -26.59
C ILE A 330 14.03 21.52 -27.94
N ALA A 331 13.93 20.55 -28.84
CA ALA A 331 14.46 20.66 -30.19
C ALA A 331 13.33 20.44 -31.20
N ASP A 332 13.17 21.38 -32.12
CA ASP A 332 12.30 21.22 -33.28
C ASP A 332 13.03 20.40 -34.35
N ILE A 333 12.41 19.33 -34.82
CA ILE A 333 12.94 18.45 -35.87
C ILE A 333 12.31 18.71 -37.24
N SER A 334 11.35 19.63 -37.34
CA SER A 334 10.72 20.02 -38.61
C SER A 334 11.72 20.57 -39.64
N GLY A 335 12.78 21.25 -39.19
CA GLY A 335 13.83 21.80 -40.06
C GLY A 335 14.97 20.84 -40.42
N LYS A 336 15.08 19.65 -39.80
CA LYS A 336 16.20 18.72 -40.04
C LYS A 336 15.92 17.64 -41.08
N ILE A 337 14.67 17.47 -41.51
CA ILE A 337 14.32 16.50 -42.56
C ILE A 337 14.39 17.15 -43.96
N SER A 338 14.34 18.48 -44.06
CA SER A 338 14.38 19.17 -45.37
C SER A 338 15.76 19.29 -46.02
N SER A 339 16.87 19.03 -45.31
CA SER A 339 18.22 19.17 -45.90
C SER A 339 18.98 17.86 -46.08
N SER A 340 18.36 16.71 -45.79
CA SER A 340 19.02 15.39 -45.92
C SER A 340 18.31 14.42 -46.86
N VAL A 341 17.15 14.78 -47.43
CA VAL A 341 16.38 13.92 -48.36
C VAL A 341 16.22 14.57 -49.75
N GLN A 342 16.95 15.66 -50.04
CA GLN A 342 17.02 16.30 -51.37
C GLN A 342 18.40 16.17 -52.04
N ARG A 343 19.21 15.19 -51.62
CA ARG A 343 20.41 14.72 -52.33
C ARG A 343 20.39 13.20 -52.37
N GLU A 344 19.45 12.63 -53.13
CA GLU A 344 19.53 11.31 -53.79
C GLU A 344 18.20 10.95 -54.50
N LEU A 345 17.67 11.90 -55.28
CA LEU A 345 16.85 11.61 -56.46
C LEU A 345 17.31 12.51 -57.61
#